data_AF-A0A380APZ9-F1
#
_entry.id   AF-A0A380APZ9-F1
#
_cell.length_a   1.000
_cell.length_b   1.000
_cell.length_c   1.000
_cell.angle_alpha   90.00
_cell.angle_beta   90.00
_cell.angle_gamma   90.00
#
_symmetry.space_group_name_H-M   'P 1'
#
loop_
_entity.id
_entity.type
_entity.pdbx_description
1 polymer ?
#
loop_
_entity_poly.entity_id
_entity_poly.type
_entity_poly.pdbx_seq_one_letter_code
_entity_poly.pdbx_strand_id
1 'polypeptide(L)'
;MQGLPAGSSLFREKLGMKAWQVALYLGLILSSSLVQAGVVIGATRVVYDSGLRESSLSVSNPDKVPYLIQSWVDPQTAGSEKAPFILTPRCFA
;
A
#
# COMPACT_ATOMS: atom_id res chain seq x y z
N MET A 1 -56.61 -1.91 32.97
CA MET A 1 -55.99 -2.07 31.64
C MET A 1 -54.63 -1.37 31.70
N GLN A 2 -53.56 -2.13 31.90
CA GLN A 2 -52.22 -1.59 32.19
C GLN A 2 -51.52 -1.19 30.89
N GLY A 3 -51.14 0.08 30.78
CA GLY A 3 -50.33 0.61 29.68
C GLY A 3 -48.88 0.13 29.79
N LEU A 4 -48.39 -0.51 28.72
CA LEU A 4 -47.01 -0.97 28.58
C LEU A 4 -46.05 0.24 28.56
N PRO A 5 -44.90 0.23 29.27
CA PRO A 5 -44.03 1.40 29.33
C PRO A 5 -43.35 1.69 27.99
N ALA A 6 -43.60 2.89 27.47
CA ALA A 6 -43.04 3.46 26.24
C ALA A 6 -41.49 3.52 26.20
N GLY A 7 -40.80 3.25 27.32
CA GLY A 7 -39.34 3.18 27.37
C GLY A 7 -38.73 1.91 26.74
N SER A 8 -39.53 0.84 26.60
CA SER A 8 -39.04 -0.43 26.05
C SER A 8 -38.84 -0.40 24.52
N SER A 9 -39.62 0.40 23.78
CA SER A 9 -39.49 0.55 22.33
C SER A 9 -38.28 1.42 21.94
N LEU A 10 -38.10 2.57 22.60
CA LEU A 10 -36.96 3.46 22.39
C LEU A 10 -35.61 2.80 22.71
N PHE A 11 -35.58 1.94 23.73
CA PHE A 11 -34.40 1.15 24.07
C PHE A 11 -34.06 0.15 22.97
N ARG A 12 -35.05 -0.50 22.35
CA ARG A 12 -34.85 -1.46 21.25
C ARG A 12 -34.36 -0.78 19.97
N GLU A 13 -34.82 0.42 19.65
CA GLU A 13 -34.30 1.20 18.51
C GLU A 13 -32.84 1.64 18.71
N LYS A 14 -32.51 2.17 19.89
CA LYS A 14 -31.12 2.56 20.21
C LYS A 14 -30.18 1.36 20.20
N LEU A 15 -30.63 0.19 20.64
CA LEU A 15 -29.87 -1.05 20.58
C LEU A 15 -29.66 -1.52 19.14
N GLY A 16 -30.68 -1.39 18.28
CA GLY A 16 -30.60 -1.70 16.86
C GLY A 16 -29.62 -0.80 16.09
N MET A 17 -29.65 0.52 16.35
CA MET A 17 -28.71 1.46 15.71
C MET A 17 -27.26 1.21 16.10
N LYS A 18 -26.99 0.83 17.35
CA LYS A 18 -25.64 0.44 17.80
C LYS A 18 -25.19 -0.88 17.16
N ALA A 19 -26.09 -1.85 17.06
CA ALA A 19 -25.80 -3.11 16.36
C ALA A 19 -25.49 -2.86 14.87
N TRP A 20 -26.22 -1.95 14.23
CA TRP A 20 -25.96 -1.54 12.84
C TRP A 20 -24.61 -0.85 12.68
N GLN A 21 -24.27 0.08 13.58
CA GLN A 21 -22.95 0.73 13.59
C GLN A 21 -21.82 -0.29 13.77
N VAL A 22 -21.96 -1.23 14.71
CA VAL A 22 -20.98 -2.31 14.92
C VAL A 22 -20.84 -3.19 13.68
N ALA A 23 -21.95 -3.56 13.03
CA ALA A 23 -21.93 -4.33 11.79
C ALA A 23 -21.21 -3.58 10.65
N LEU A 24 -21.42 -2.27 10.53
CA LEU A 24 -20.73 -1.43 9.55
C LEU A 24 -19.21 -1.37 9.83
N TYR A 25 -18.80 -1.15 11.09
CA TYR A 25 -17.38 -1.13 11.45
C TYR A 25 -16.71 -2.49 11.22
N LEU A 26 -17.40 -3.59 11.55
CA LEU A 26 -16.90 -4.93 11.32
C LEU A 26 -16.76 -5.24 9.83
N GLY A 27 -17.76 -4.84 9.03
CA GLY A 27 -17.72 -4.97 7.58
C GLY A 27 -16.57 -4.18 6.95
N LEU A 28 -16.29 -2.96 7.45
CA LEU A 28 -15.18 -2.14 6.98
C LEU A 28 -13.83 -2.80 7.27
N ILE A 29 -13.64 -3.35 8.48
CA ILE A 29 -12.40 -4.05 8.85
C ILE A 29 -12.23 -5.31 8.00
N LEU A 30 -13.29 -6.07 7.77
CA LEU A 30 -13.24 -7.29 6.94
C LEU A 30 -12.98 -6.98 5.45
N SER A 31 -13.25 -5.75 5.00
CA SER A 31 -13.02 -5.33 3.62
C SER A 31 -11.58 -4.90 3.32
N SER A 32 -10.68 -4.87 4.30
CA SER A 32 -9.27 -4.54 4.05
C SER A 32 -8.60 -5.63 3.20
N SER A 33 -8.05 -5.25 2.05
CA SER A 33 -7.26 -6.17 1.24
C SER A 33 -5.91 -6.45 1.91
N LEU A 34 -5.47 -7.71 1.87
CA LEU A 34 -4.09 -8.07 2.17
C LEU A 34 -3.22 -7.60 1.01
N VAL A 35 -2.48 -6.50 1.21
CA VAL A 35 -1.45 -6.06 0.27
C VAL A 35 -0.20 -6.91 0.52
N GLN A 36 0.18 -7.71 -0.48
CA GLN A 36 1.45 -8.40 -0.50
C GLN A 36 2.45 -7.56 -1.30
N ALA A 37 3.50 -7.09 -0.64
CA ALA A 37 4.60 -6.38 -1.29
C ALA A 37 5.71 -7.37 -1.63
N GLY A 38 5.83 -7.74 -2.89
CA GLY A 38 6.81 -8.73 -3.35
C GLY A 38 8.24 -8.20 -3.54
N VAL A 39 8.44 -6.88 -3.53
CA VAL A 39 9.76 -6.27 -3.77
C VAL A 39 10.01 -5.17 -2.74
N VAL A 40 11.14 -5.27 -2.04
CA VAL A 40 11.61 -4.30 -1.05
C VAL A 40 12.79 -3.54 -1.62
N ILE A 41 12.72 -2.21 -1.58
CA ILE A 41 13.78 -1.29 -2.03
C ILE A 41 14.47 -0.70 -0.81
N GLY A 42 15.80 -0.74 -0.77
CA GLY A 42 16.59 -0.32 0.39
C GLY A 42 16.62 1.19 0.68
N ALA A 43 16.14 2.02 -0.25
CA ALA A 43 16.06 3.47 -0.08
C ALA A 43 14.91 4.07 -0.89
N THR A 44 14.41 5.24 -0.46
CA THR A 44 13.37 6.00 -1.18
C THR A 44 13.94 7.03 -2.16
N ARG A 45 15.25 7.29 -2.06
CA ARG A 45 15.99 8.21 -2.92
C ARG A 45 17.45 7.77 -3.00
N VAL A 46 18.05 7.96 -4.18
CA VAL A 46 19.50 7.87 -4.38
C VAL A 46 20.02 9.27 -4.63
N VAL A 47 21.05 9.68 -3.89
CA VAL A 47 21.79 10.92 -4.15
C VAL A 47 23.11 10.50 -4.78
N TYR A 48 23.33 10.87 -6.03
CA TYR A 48 24.54 10.52 -6.77
C TYR A 48 25.66 11.50 -6.44
N ASP A 49 26.79 10.98 -5.95
CA ASP A 49 28.02 11.75 -5.74
C ASP A 49 28.81 11.81 -7.06
N SER A 50 29.11 13.03 -7.53
CA SER A 50 29.83 13.25 -8.79
C SER A 50 31.29 12.79 -8.75
N GLY A 51 31.87 12.59 -7.56
CA GLY A 51 33.20 12.00 -7.38
C GLY A 51 33.23 10.48 -7.54
N LEU A 52 32.06 9.82 -7.50
CA LEU A 52 31.93 8.38 -7.67
C LEU A 52 31.48 8.04 -9.09
N ARG A 53 31.82 6.82 -9.54
CA ARG A 53 31.45 6.32 -10.88
C ARG A 53 30.09 5.64 -10.91
N GLU A 54 29.59 5.23 -9.76
CA GLU A 54 28.36 4.48 -9.62
C GLU A 54 27.77 4.69 -8.22
N SER A 55 26.47 4.42 -8.12
CA SER A 55 25.76 4.30 -6.85
C SER A 55 24.91 3.03 -6.92
N SER A 56 24.83 2.31 -5.81
CA SER A 56 24.07 1.06 -5.72
C SER A 56 22.76 1.26 -4.96
N LEU A 57 21.72 0.53 -5.39
CA LEU A 57 20.43 0.47 -4.70
C LEU A 57 20.09 -1.00 -4.46
N SER A 58 19.93 -1.37 -3.20
CA SER A 58 19.56 -2.75 -2.84
C SER A 58 18.09 -3.01 -3.13
N VAL A 59 17.80 -4.14 -3.77
CA VAL A 59 16.46 -4.64 -4.04
C VAL A 59 16.39 -6.08 -3.57
N SER A 60 15.35 -6.43 -2.81
CA SER A 60 15.16 -7.76 -2.25
C SER A 60 13.75 -8.25 -2.48
N ASN A 61 13.62 -9.53 -2.83
CA ASN A 61 12.35 -10.24 -2.87
C ASN A 61 12.25 -11.13 -1.63
N PRO A 62 11.44 -10.76 -0.61
CA PRO A 62 11.27 -11.58 0.59
C PRO A 62 10.35 -12.79 0.38
N ASP A 63 9.66 -12.85 -0.76
CA ASP A 63 8.71 -13.92 -1.05
C ASP A 63 9.41 -15.19 -1.54
N LYS A 64 8.69 -16.30 -1.44
CA LYS A 64 9.15 -17.61 -1.94
C LYS A 64 9.01 -17.76 -3.46
N VAL A 65 8.37 -16.79 -4.12
CA VAL A 65 8.09 -16.80 -5.55
C VAL A 65 9.10 -15.88 -6.23
N PRO A 66 9.84 -16.34 -7.26
CA PRO A 66 10.78 -15.48 -7.99
C PRO A 66 10.03 -14.38 -8.77
N TYR A 67 10.58 -13.17 -8.77
CA TYR A 67 10.04 -12.03 -9.53
C TYR A 67 11.05 -11.56 -10.56
N LEU A 68 10.57 -11.28 -11.77
CA LEU A 68 11.37 -10.59 -12.78
C LEU A 68 11.33 -9.09 -12.52
N ILE A 69 12.48 -8.50 -12.23
CA ILE A 69 12.61 -7.08 -11.89
C ILE A 69 13.29 -6.36 -13.05
N GLN A 70 12.59 -5.39 -13.65
CA GLN A 70 13.11 -4.52 -14.71
C GLN A 70 13.30 -3.10 -14.19
N SER A 71 14.43 -2.48 -14.54
CA SER A 71 14.78 -1.13 -14.09
C SER A 71 14.97 -0.16 -15.27
N TRP A 72 14.46 1.06 -15.12
CA TRP A 72 14.66 2.18 -16.05
C TRP A 72 14.73 3.51 -15.30
N VAL A 73 15.21 4.55 -15.99
CA VAL A 73 15.27 5.92 -15.47
C VAL A 73 14.53 6.82 -16.44
N ASP A 74 13.58 7.58 -15.93
CA ASP A 74 12.84 8.57 -16.69
C ASP A 74 13.45 9.97 -16.49
N PRO A 75 13.51 10.82 -17.54
CA PRO A 75 13.93 12.22 -17.41
C PRO A 75 12.93 13.01 -16.57
N GLN A 76 13.40 14.11 -15.96
CA GLN A 76 12.53 14.97 -15.15
C GLN A 76 11.65 15.89 -16.03
N THR A 77 12.09 16.19 -17.25
CA THR A 77 11.34 16.99 -18.22
C THR A 77 10.45 16.08 -19.07
N ALA A 78 9.25 16.54 -19.43
CA ALA A 78 8.29 15.79 -20.26
C ALA A 78 8.70 15.72 -21.75
N GLY A 79 10.00 15.59 -22.03
CA GLY A 79 10.57 15.39 -23.36
C GLY A 79 10.93 13.92 -23.61
N SER A 80 11.15 13.55 -24.87
CA SER A 80 11.57 12.19 -25.25
C SER A 80 13.06 11.92 -24.98
N GLU A 81 13.76 12.80 -24.25
CA GLU A 81 15.19 12.64 -23.99
C GLU A 81 15.44 11.50 -22.99
N LYS A 82 16.51 10.74 -23.19
CA LYS A 82 16.89 9.71 -22.22
C LYS A 82 17.62 10.36 -21.05
N ALA A 83 17.31 9.94 -19.83
CA ALA A 83 18.06 10.35 -18.66
C ALA A 83 19.55 9.97 -18.82
N PRO A 84 20.50 10.80 -18.33
CA PRO A 84 21.94 10.60 -18.52
C PRO A 84 22.54 9.54 -17.58
N PHE A 85 21.78 8.47 -17.29
CA PHE A 85 22.17 7.40 -16.38
C PHE A 85 21.89 6.03 -17.00
N ILE A 86 22.75 5.07 -16.68
CA ILE A 86 22.58 3.66 -17.04
C ILE A 86 22.43 2.87 -15.75
N LEU A 87 21.42 2.00 -15.69
CA LEU A 87 21.22 1.05 -14.60
C LEU A 87 21.75 -0.32 -15.00
N THR A 88 22.41 -0.99 -14.07
CA THR A 88 22.90 -2.36 -14.26
C THR A 88 22.57 -3.21 -13.03
N PRO A 89 22.01 -4.43 -13.21
CA PRO A 89 21.44 -4.97 -14.45
C PRO A 89 20.07 -4.34 -14.79
N ARG A 90 19.74 -4.28 -16.09
CA ARG A 90 18.44 -3.75 -16.58
C ARG A 90 17.26 -4.67 -16.28
N CYS A 91 17.52 -5.96 -16.15
CA CYS A 91 16.54 -7.00 -15.87
C CYS A 91 17.23 -8.15 -15.12
N PHE A 92 16.64 -8.61 -14.02
CA PHE A 92 17.15 -9.71 -13.20
C PHE A 92 16.00 -10.44 -12.49
N ALA A 93 16.25 -11.66 -12.00
CA ALA A 93 15.29 -12.52 -11.32
C ALA A 93 15.81 -12.99 -9.97
#